data_AF-A0A366K4B0-F1
#
_entry.id   AF-A0A366K4B0-F1
#
_cell.length_a   1.000
_cell.length_b   1.000
_cell.length_c   1.000
_cell.angle_alpha   90.00
_cell.angle_beta   90.00
_cell.angle_gamma   90.00
#
_symmetry.space_group_name_H-M   'P 1'
#
loop_
_entity.id
_entity.type
_entity.pdbx_description
1 polymer ?
#
loop_
_entity_poly.entity_id
_entity_poly.type
_entity_poly.pdbx_seq_one_letter_code
_entity_poly.pdbx_strand_id
1 'polypeptide(L)'
;MERKEYEWVKENREVLLDFCSKMDPKDFTCELGFGWQSVRDTLVHVANCYHGWLGSFVLLKTKKPITPRENIPTIGIEEIRTLFEQADAYVYEVLESFSQKMDESIVQPIPWRESTEEISMTPRKLFMHTVTHEYHHKGQIMAMARQLGYEPPNTDVLGTRE
;
A
#
# COMPACT_ATOMS: atom_id res chain seq x y z
N MET A 1 0.59 -3.41 16.70
CA MET A 1 1.40 -2.59 15.80
C MET A 1 1.04 -1.17 16.16
N GLU A 2 1.93 -0.54 16.89
CA GLU A 2 1.80 0.85 17.29
C GLU A 2 2.42 1.74 16.21
N ARG A 3 2.39 3.05 16.46
CA ARG A 3 2.97 4.05 15.55
C ARG A 3 4.43 3.78 15.25
N LYS A 4 5.24 3.39 16.26
CA LYS A 4 6.68 3.15 16.10
C LYS A 4 6.96 2.06 15.05
N GLU A 5 6.24 0.95 15.10
CA GLU A 5 6.44 -0.13 14.12
C GLU A 5 6.00 0.30 12.71
N TYR A 6 5.01 1.18 12.59
CA TYR A 6 4.60 1.72 11.29
C TYR A 6 5.65 2.64 10.68
N GLU A 7 6.38 3.42 11.48
CA GLU A 7 7.49 4.24 10.96
C GLU A 7 8.56 3.39 10.26
N TRP A 8 8.82 2.17 10.73
CA TRP A 8 9.73 1.24 10.05
C TRP A 8 9.17 0.73 8.71
N VAL A 9 7.85 0.52 8.62
CA VAL A 9 7.19 0.19 7.35
C VAL A 9 7.38 1.34 6.36
N LYS A 10 7.12 2.57 6.82
CA LYS A 10 7.27 3.78 6.02
C LYS A 10 8.72 3.99 5.57
N GLU A 11 9.70 3.83 6.44
CA GLU A 11 11.12 3.97 6.06
C GLU A 11 11.51 2.96 4.96
N ASN A 12 11.12 1.69 5.11
CA ASN A 12 11.36 0.67 4.09
C ASN A 12 10.68 1.00 2.75
N ARG A 13 9.46 1.56 2.80
CA ARG A 13 8.76 2.01 1.61
C ARG A 13 9.47 3.18 0.94
N GLU A 14 9.95 4.15 1.70
CA GLU A 14 10.71 5.28 1.14
C GLU A 14 11.99 4.80 0.46
N VAL A 15 12.74 3.86 1.06
CA VAL A 15 13.91 3.23 0.41
C VAL A 15 13.54 2.57 -0.91
N LEU A 16 12.40 1.86 -0.96
CA LEU A 16 11.91 1.25 -2.19
C LEU A 16 11.50 2.29 -3.24
N LEU A 17 10.76 3.33 -2.85
CA LEU A 17 10.31 4.39 -3.76
C LEU A 17 11.50 5.21 -4.31
N ASP A 18 12.51 5.48 -3.48
CA ASP A 18 13.77 6.13 -3.88
C ASP A 18 14.62 5.29 -4.82
N PHE A 19 14.50 3.96 -4.74
CA PHE A 19 15.11 3.06 -5.69
C PHE A 19 14.32 3.05 -7.02
N CYS A 20 13.00 2.89 -6.95
CA CYS A 20 12.13 2.87 -8.13
C CYS A 20 12.15 4.19 -8.92
N SER A 21 12.33 5.34 -8.26
CA SER A 21 12.42 6.64 -8.93
C SER A 21 13.66 6.79 -9.83
N LYS A 22 14.66 5.92 -9.66
CA LYS A 22 15.92 5.91 -10.43
C LYS A 22 15.91 4.87 -11.56
N MET A 23 14.86 4.06 -11.68
CA MET A 23 14.73 3.10 -12.76
C MET A 23 14.50 3.80 -14.10
N ASP A 24 14.88 3.15 -15.22
CA ASP A 24 14.48 3.61 -16.54
C ASP A 24 12.93 3.63 -16.61
N PRO A 25 12.31 4.71 -17.13
CA PRO A 25 10.85 4.79 -17.26
C PRO A 25 10.21 3.63 -18.03
N LYS A 26 10.93 3.01 -18.98
CA LYS A 26 10.46 1.82 -19.72
C LYS A 26 10.44 0.59 -18.83
N ASP A 27 11.43 0.43 -17.97
CA ASP A 27 11.52 -0.69 -17.04
C ASP A 27 10.50 -0.56 -15.90
N PHE A 28 10.30 0.67 -15.40
CA PHE A 28 9.29 0.97 -14.39
C PHE A 28 7.87 0.57 -14.80
N THR A 29 7.59 0.58 -16.11
CA THR A 29 6.29 0.28 -16.71
C THR A 29 6.26 -1.04 -17.48
N CYS A 30 7.37 -1.79 -17.50
CA CYS A 30 7.52 -3.04 -18.24
C CYS A 30 6.63 -4.15 -17.66
N GLU A 31 5.89 -4.85 -18.52
CA GLU A 31 5.09 -6.01 -18.12
C GLU A 31 5.95 -7.28 -18.04
N LEU A 32 5.97 -7.91 -16.86
CA LEU A 32 6.79 -9.10 -16.54
C LEU A 32 5.97 -10.38 -16.37
N GLY A 33 4.65 -10.32 -16.57
CA GLY A 33 3.77 -11.50 -16.60
C GLY A 33 3.43 -12.11 -15.24
N PHE A 34 3.71 -11.44 -14.13
CA PHE A 34 3.28 -11.85 -12.78
C PHE A 34 2.92 -10.65 -11.90
N GLY A 35 2.30 -10.92 -10.75
CA GLY A 35 1.83 -9.87 -9.84
C GLY A 35 0.88 -8.92 -10.55
N TRP A 36 1.14 -7.61 -10.45
CA TRP A 36 0.38 -6.55 -11.13
C TRP A 36 0.99 -6.14 -12.47
N GLN A 37 1.69 -7.06 -13.12
CA GLN A 37 2.35 -6.89 -14.42
C GLN A 37 3.61 -6.01 -14.38
N SER A 38 3.59 -4.84 -13.74
CA SER A 38 4.74 -3.92 -13.71
C SER A 38 5.07 -3.41 -12.30
N VAL A 39 6.23 -2.75 -12.14
CA VAL A 39 6.62 -2.09 -10.88
C VAL A 39 5.64 -0.98 -10.53
N ARG A 40 5.31 -0.09 -11.48
CA ARG A 40 4.33 0.98 -11.30
C ARG A 40 2.99 0.44 -10.82
N ASP A 41 2.43 -0.51 -11.56
CA ASP A 41 1.10 -1.04 -11.32
C ASP A 41 1.05 -1.77 -9.97
N THR A 42 2.14 -2.44 -9.57
CA THR A 42 2.27 -3.05 -8.25
C THR A 42 2.28 -2.01 -7.13
N LEU A 43 3.03 -0.90 -7.27
CA LEU A 43 3.05 0.18 -6.28
C LEU A 43 1.68 0.85 -6.12
N VAL A 44 0.99 1.13 -7.23
CA VAL A 44 -0.37 1.69 -7.24
C VAL A 44 -1.34 0.75 -6.51
N HIS A 45 -1.28 -0.55 -6.80
CA HIS A 45 -2.10 -1.54 -6.11
C HIS A 45 -1.85 -1.57 -4.59
N VAL A 46 -0.58 -1.53 -4.17
CA VAL A 46 -0.22 -1.50 -2.75
C VAL A 46 -0.82 -0.27 -2.07
N ALA A 47 -0.69 0.92 -2.65
CA ALA A 47 -1.29 2.13 -2.09
C ALA A 47 -2.82 2.02 -2.04
N ASN A 48 -3.47 1.55 -3.11
CA ASN A 48 -4.92 1.34 -3.16
C ASN A 48 -5.43 0.37 -2.08
N CYS A 49 -4.61 -0.59 -1.63
CA CYS A 49 -4.95 -1.48 -0.52
C CYS A 49 -5.16 -0.71 0.78
N TYR A 50 -4.29 0.25 1.10
CA TYR A 50 -4.47 1.14 2.26
C TYR A 50 -5.68 2.06 2.11
N HIS A 51 -5.86 2.65 0.92
CA HIS A 51 -7.01 3.52 0.66
C HIS A 51 -8.33 2.76 0.79
N GLY A 52 -8.38 1.51 0.33
CA GLY A 52 -9.55 0.66 0.44
C GLY A 52 -9.83 0.31 1.89
N TRP A 53 -8.91 -0.36 2.55
CA TRP A 53 -9.19 -0.91 3.87
C TRP A 53 -9.20 0.13 4.98
N LEU A 54 -8.28 1.09 4.99
CA LEU A 54 -8.22 2.08 6.06
C LEU A 54 -9.02 3.32 5.71
N GLY A 55 -8.76 3.92 4.54
CA GLY A 55 -9.45 5.14 4.11
C GLY A 55 -10.94 4.95 3.87
N SER A 56 -11.32 3.86 3.19
CA SER A 56 -12.72 3.61 2.81
C SER A 56 -13.45 2.75 3.83
N PHE A 57 -12.95 1.57 4.20
CA PHE A 57 -13.68 0.66 5.10
C PHE A 57 -13.70 1.18 6.54
N VAL A 58 -12.54 1.45 7.15
CA VAL A 58 -12.47 1.84 8.57
C VAL A 58 -12.90 3.30 8.78
N LEU A 59 -12.37 4.23 7.98
CA LEU A 59 -12.55 5.67 8.19
C LEU A 59 -13.72 6.29 7.41
N LEU A 60 -14.30 5.58 6.43
CA LEU A 60 -15.39 6.06 5.57
C LEU A 60 -15.10 7.39 4.83
N LYS A 61 -13.82 7.71 4.58
CA LYS A 61 -13.38 8.99 3.98
C LYS A 61 -13.57 9.06 2.47
N THR A 62 -13.62 7.90 1.81
CA THR A 62 -13.79 7.80 0.36
C THR A 62 -14.65 6.59 -0.01
N LYS A 63 -15.36 6.68 -1.13
CA LYS A 63 -16.03 5.54 -1.79
C LYS A 63 -15.34 5.12 -3.09
N LYS A 64 -14.25 5.81 -3.46
CA LYS A 64 -13.45 5.55 -4.67
C LYS A 64 -11.97 5.38 -4.31
N PRO A 65 -11.62 4.38 -3.48
CA PRO A 65 -10.24 4.17 -3.03
C PRO A 65 -9.33 3.51 -4.06
N ILE A 66 -9.88 2.96 -5.15
CA ILE A 66 -9.12 2.23 -6.15
C ILE A 66 -8.91 3.11 -7.38
N THR A 67 -7.66 3.26 -7.80
CA THR A 67 -7.32 3.92 -9.06
C THR A 67 -7.98 3.18 -10.23
N PRO A 68 -8.79 3.86 -11.07
CA PRO A 68 -9.35 3.25 -12.27
C PRO A 68 -8.23 2.77 -13.21
N ARG A 69 -8.44 1.63 -13.88
CA ARG A 69 -7.41 0.98 -14.70
C ARG A 69 -6.94 1.89 -15.84
N GLU A 70 -7.86 2.64 -16.42
CA GLU A 70 -7.62 3.63 -17.48
C GLU A 70 -6.74 4.80 -17.02
N ASN A 71 -6.67 5.07 -15.72
CA ASN A 71 -5.86 6.15 -15.15
C ASN A 71 -4.47 5.67 -14.72
N ILE A 72 -4.25 4.36 -14.52
CA ILE A 72 -2.93 3.82 -14.12
C ILE A 72 -1.80 4.26 -15.07
N PRO A 73 -1.97 4.28 -16.41
CA PRO A 73 -0.93 4.74 -17.32
C PRO A 73 -0.46 6.18 -17.10
N THR A 74 -1.27 7.03 -16.47
CA THR A 74 -0.92 8.44 -16.19
C THR A 74 -0.27 8.64 -14.83
N ILE A 75 -0.11 7.58 -14.03
CA ILE A 75 0.46 7.64 -12.69
C ILE A 75 1.99 7.51 -12.79
N GLY A 76 2.72 8.54 -12.36
CA GLY A 76 4.17 8.52 -12.18
C GLY A 76 4.56 8.21 -10.73
N ILE A 77 5.87 8.22 -10.48
CA ILE A 77 6.42 7.94 -9.14
C ILE A 77 6.01 8.99 -8.10
N GLU A 78 5.84 10.25 -8.50
CA GLU A 78 5.42 11.33 -7.60
C GLU A 78 3.93 11.23 -7.23
N GLU A 79 3.07 10.82 -8.17
CA GLU A 79 1.68 10.50 -7.84
C GLU A 79 1.58 9.29 -6.91
N ILE A 80 2.44 8.28 -7.08
CA ILE A 80 2.52 7.14 -6.16
C ILE A 80 2.95 7.59 -4.76
N ARG A 81 3.92 8.48 -4.64
CA ARG A 81 4.29 9.08 -3.34
C ARG A 81 3.10 9.77 -2.69
N THR A 82 2.37 10.57 -3.45
CA THR A 82 1.15 11.24 -2.98
C THR A 82 0.10 10.24 -2.50
N LEU A 83 -0.08 9.12 -3.21
CA LEU A 83 -0.98 8.04 -2.77
C LEU A 83 -0.52 7.44 -1.43
N PHE A 84 0.79 7.25 -1.22
CA PHE A 84 1.31 6.74 0.03
C PHE A 84 1.30 7.76 1.17
N GLU A 85 1.50 9.05 0.90
CA GLU A 85 1.31 10.11 1.90
C GLU A 85 -0.13 10.13 2.42
N GLN A 86 -1.11 9.94 1.54
CA GLN A 86 -2.49 9.82 1.95
C GLN A 86 -2.76 8.50 2.72
N ALA A 87 -2.11 7.40 2.33
CA ALA A 87 -2.17 6.15 3.07
C ALA A 87 -1.62 6.29 4.50
N ASP A 88 -0.51 7.02 4.66
CA ASP A 88 0.08 7.34 5.97
C ASP A 88 -0.90 8.10 6.85
N ALA A 89 -1.53 9.13 6.29
CA ALA A 89 -2.57 9.89 7.00
C ALA A 89 -3.71 8.99 7.49
N TYR A 90 -4.17 8.02 6.68
CA TYR A 90 -5.17 7.06 7.12
C TYR A 90 -4.67 6.16 8.24
N VAL A 91 -3.43 5.66 8.16
CA VAL A 91 -2.87 4.83 9.23
C VAL A 91 -2.80 5.60 10.55
N TYR A 92 -2.29 6.84 10.53
CA TYR A 92 -2.23 7.64 11.75
C TYR A 92 -3.62 7.93 12.32
N GLU A 93 -4.60 8.26 11.47
CA GLU A 93 -5.97 8.51 11.92
C GLU A 93 -6.62 7.25 12.50
N VAL A 94 -6.37 6.06 11.92
CA VAL A 94 -6.83 4.78 12.49
C VAL A 94 -6.20 4.53 13.84
N LEU A 95 -4.87 4.68 13.96
CA LEU A 95 -4.15 4.45 15.22
C LEU A 95 -4.62 5.39 16.33
N GLU A 96 -4.97 6.64 16.01
CA GLU A 96 -5.47 7.61 16.96
C GLU A 96 -6.95 7.35 17.31
N SER A 97 -7.83 7.38 16.29
CA SER A 97 -9.28 7.37 16.45
C SER A 97 -9.83 6.01 16.90
N PHE A 98 -9.14 4.92 16.57
CA PHE A 98 -9.52 3.56 16.95
C PHE A 98 -8.62 2.96 18.04
N SER A 99 -7.74 3.74 18.69
CA SER A 99 -6.83 3.25 19.73
C SER A 99 -7.48 2.33 20.78
N GLN A 100 -8.70 2.66 21.23
CA GLN A 100 -9.48 1.86 22.20
C GLN A 100 -10.44 0.85 21.56
N LYS A 101 -10.52 0.81 20.23
CA LYS A 101 -11.49 0.02 19.44
C LYS A 101 -10.84 -0.83 18.36
N MET A 102 -9.52 -1.01 18.42
CA MET A 102 -8.75 -1.74 17.40
C MET A 102 -9.25 -3.18 17.20
N ASP A 103 -9.84 -3.77 18.24
CA ASP A 103 -10.37 -5.14 18.26
C ASP A 103 -11.90 -5.20 18.23
N GLU A 104 -12.60 -4.07 18.15
CA GLU A 104 -14.04 -4.03 17.94
C GLU A 104 -14.35 -4.26 16.45
N SER A 105 -15.23 -5.22 16.16
CA SER A 105 -15.62 -5.51 14.79
C SER A 105 -16.47 -4.40 14.20
N ILE A 106 -16.12 -3.97 12.99
CA ILE A 106 -16.96 -3.16 12.13
C ILE A 106 -17.72 -4.11 11.20
N VAL A 107 -19.05 -4.02 11.20
CA VAL A 107 -19.94 -4.82 10.36
C VAL A 107 -20.63 -3.91 9.36
N GLN A 108 -20.30 -4.07 8.08
CA GLN A 108 -20.85 -3.25 6.99
C GLN A 108 -20.50 -3.86 5.62
N PRO A 109 -21.19 -3.45 4.52
CA PRO A 109 -20.73 -3.76 3.18
C PRO A 109 -19.41 -3.05 2.86
N ILE A 110 -18.66 -3.59 1.88
CA ILE A 110 -17.43 -2.93 1.40
C ILE A 110 -17.81 -1.64 0.65
N PRO A 111 -17.46 -0.43 1.16
CA PRO A 111 -18.09 0.82 0.69
C PRO A 111 -17.81 1.22 -0.77
N TRP A 112 -16.77 0.65 -1.37
CA TRP A 112 -16.39 0.91 -2.77
C TRP A 112 -16.80 -0.21 -3.73
N ARG A 113 -17.59 -1.18 -3.27
CA ARG A 113 -18.19 -2.22 -4.09
C ARG A 113 -19.70 -2.00 -4.14
N GLU A 114 -20.32 -2.42 -5.23
CA GLU A 114 -21.79 -2.38 -5.38
C GLU A 114 -22.51 -3.49 -4.61
N SER A 115 -21.77 -4.35 -3.90
CA SER A 115 -22.34 -5.43 -3.10
C SER A 115 -22.98 -4.89 -1.81
N THR A 116 -24.13 -5.45 -1.46
CA THR A 116 -24.80 -5.22 -0.17
C THR A 116 -24.41 -6.26 0.90
N GLU A 117 -23.57 -7.23 0.55
CA GLU A 117 -23.10 -8.25 1.49
C GLU A 117 -22.18 -7.62 2.55
N GLU A 118 -22.56 -7.79 3.82
CA GLU A 118 -21.79 -7.30 4.95
C GLU A 118 -20.63 -8.23 5.29
N ILE A 119 -19.50 -7.63 5.67
CA ILE A 119 -18.38 -8.35 6.27
C ILE A 119 -18.14 -7.81 7.69
N SER A 120 -17.63 -8.65 8.57
CA SER A 120 -17.26 -8.28 9.94
C SER A 120 -15.74 -8.31 10.07
N MET A 121 -15.09 -7.16 10.22
CA MET A 121 -13.63 -7.05 10.32
C MET A 121 -13.24 -6.05 11.42
N THR A 122 -12.14 -6.32 12.12
CA THR A 122 -11.58 -5.37 13.11
C THR A 122 -10.56 -4.44 12.44
N PRO A 123 -10.43 -3.18 12.91
CA PRO A 123 -9.39 -2.26 12.45
C PRO A 123 -7.97 -2.86 12.55
N ARG A 124 -7.67 -3.60 13.63
CA ARG A 124 -6.38 -4.28 13.82
C ARG A 124 -6.10 -5.28 12.70
N LYS A 125 -7.08 -6.11 12.34
CA LYS A 125 -6.91 -7.11 11.29
C LYS A 125 -6.70 -6.46 9.93
N LEU A 126 -7.43 -5.38 9.64
CA LEU A 126 -7.28 -4.63 8.39
C LEU A 126 -5.94 -3.90 8.31
N PHE A 127 -5.49 -3.28 9.40
CA PHE A 127 -4.17 -2.63 9.44
C PHE A 127 -3.03 -3.65 9.29
N MET A 128 -3.12 -4.81 9.96
CA MET A 128 -2.15 -5.89 9.76
C MET A 128 -2.18 -6.39 8.31
N HIS A 129 -3.36 -6.53 7.71
CA HIS A 129 -3.50 -6.94 6.32
C HIS A 129 -2.80 -5.97 5.38
N THR A 130 -3.01 -4.66 5.50
CA THR A 130 -2.37 -3.68 4.61
C THR A 130 -0.84 -3.71 4.70
N VAL A 131 -0.28 -3.84 5.91
CA VAL A 131 1.18 -3.91 6.09
C VAL A 131 1.74 -5.23 5.55
N THR A 132 1.16 -6.38 5.90
CA THR A 132 1.64 -7.67 5.38
C THR A 132 1.50 -7.77 3.86
N HIS A 133 0.45 -7.20 3.29
CA HIS A 133 0.23 -7.09 1.85
C HIS A 133 1.26 -6.19 1.17
N GLU A 134 1.64 -5.05 1.79
CA GLU A 134 2.74 -4.23 1.31
C GLU A 134 4.07 -5.00 1.26
N TYR A 135 4.43 -5.72 2.33
CA TYR A 135 5.67 -6.51 2.35
C TYR A 135 5.66 -7.65 1.32
N HIS A 136 4.50 -8.29 1.12
CA HIS A 136 4.33 -9.29 0.07
C HIS A 136 4.66 -8.72 -1.33
N HIS A 137 4.06 -7.58 -1.67
CA HIS A 137 4.27 -6.95 -2.98
C HIS A 137 5.61 -6.23 -3.10
N LYS A 138 6.19 -5.74 -2.01
CA LYS A 138 7.59 -5.29 -1.97
C LYS A 138 8.50 -6.41 -2.45
N GLY A 139 8.34 -7.63 -1.93
CA GLY A 139 9.11 -8.80 -2.39
C GLY A 139 8.98 -9.04 -3.90
N GLN A 140 7.77 -8.87 -4.45
CA GLN A 140 7.54 -8.98 -5.90
C GLN A 140 8.25 -7.87 -6.68
N ILE A 141 8.19 -6.61 -6.23
CA ILE A 141 8.88 -5.48 -6.86
C ILE A 141 10.40 -5.72 -6.89
N MET A 142 10.95 -6.22 -5.79
CA MET A 142 12.38 -6.56 -5.71
C MET A 142 12.76 -7.67 -6.70
N ALA A 143 11.89 -8.67 -6.90
CA ALA A 143 12.09 -9.71 -7.90
C ALA A 143 11.99 -9.15 -9.33
N MET A 144 11.03 -8.28 -9.60
CA MET A 144 10.88 -7.57 -10.88
C MET A 144 12.14 -6.77 -11.21
N ALA A 145 12.63 -5.98 -10.26
CA ALA A 145 13.85 -5.19 -10.41
C ALA A 145 15.06 -6.07 -10.76
N ARG A 146 15.22 -7.22 -10.09
CA ARG A 146 16.29 -8.18 -10.41
C ARG A 146 16.17 -8.75 -11.82
N GLN A 147 14.95 -9.08 -12.27
CA GLN A 147 14.74 -9.58 -13.64
C GLN A 147 15.06 -8.54 -14.72
N LEU A 148 14.83 -7.26 -14.41
CA LEU A 148 15.17 -6.13 -15.27
C LEU A 148 16.66 -5.76 -15.21
N GLY A 149 17.49 -6.50 -14.45
CA GLY A 149 18.94 -6.29 -14.38
C GLY A 149 19.40 -5.30 -13.31
N TYR A 150 18.51 -4.84 -12.43
CA TYR A 150 18.86 -3.93 -11.34
C TYR A 150 19.38 -4.67 -10.09
N GLU A 151 20.13 -3.94 -9.27
CA GLU A 151 20.51 -4.37 -7.92
C GLU A 151 19.70 -3.60 -6.87
N PRO A 152 18.52 -4.09 -6.47
CA PRO A 152 17.68 -3.38 -5.52
C PRO A 152 18.26 -3.43 -4.09
N PRO A 153 17.97 -2.39 -3.27
CA PRO A 153 18.60 -2.18 -1.96
C PRO A 153 18.14 -3.19 -0.90
N ASN A 154 18.83 -3.21 0.25
CA ASN A 154 18.27 -3.89 1.41
C ASN A 154 17.00 -3.14 1.86
N THR A 155 15.89 -3.87 1.98
CA THR A 155 14.62 -3.33 2.49
C THR A 155 14.12 -4.17 3.67
N ASP A 156 15.01 -4.87 4.36
CA ASP A 156 14.68 -5.57 5.61
C ASP A 156 14.39 -4.55 6.72
N VAL A 157 13.37 -4.83 7.54
CA VAL A 157 13.04 -4.02 8.72
C VAL A 157 14.20 -3.94 9.71
N LEU A 158 15.09 -4.94 9.73
CA LEU A 158 16.32 -4.90 10.54
C LEU A 158 17.29 -3.78 10.11
N GLY A 159 17.11 -3.21 8.91
CA GLY A 159 17.91 -2.11 8.38
C GLY A 159 17.34 -0.71 8.63
N THR A 160 16.16 -0.57 9.26
CA THR A 160 15.55 0.73 9.56
C THR A 160 16.19 1.37 10.80
N ARG A 161 16.00 2.68 10.97
CA ARG A 161 16.53 3.44 12.12
C ARG A 161 15.80 3.08 13.42
N GLU A 162 16.48 3.28 14.54
CA GLU A 162 15.93 3.06 15.90
C GLU A 162 14.89 4.09 16.35
#